data_AF-A0A1H7S6J4-F1
#
_entry.id   AF-A0A1H7S6J4-F1
#
_cell.length_a   1.000
_cell.length_b   1.000
_cell.length_c   1.000
_cell.angle_alpha   90.00
_cell.angle_beta   90.00
_cell.angle_gamma   90.00
#
_symmetry.space_group_name_H-M   'P 1'
#
loop_
_entity.id
_entity.type
_entity.pdbx_description
1 polymer ?
#
loop_
_entity_poly.entity_id
_entity_poly.type
_entity_poly.pdbx_seq_one_letter_code
_entity_poly.pdbx_strand_id
1 'polypeptide(L)'
;MSIDPTNSIAEILGEPARIGFDPASKNYQCPYIGQTCTKRSTASEYPYPVCTLKKRDGAPVCVCPKRFYEIDFLQEVVQHAWPGQKPVNPRIAREVQMKDFGNVDFVIADTADGKNIGQFLSVELQAIDITGSVRDAYDAILAGQMLDTKKSYGFNWKNVYKRYINQLISKGYYHHHWGTKIVAVIQDEVYNYVCNDADFMRTADISSQNVNIIFMSYRFEDNGAGGYKPVLDKVEGTHHSNLQNAVLYKSAPSRAEFCKKIAAALSR
;
A
#
# COMPACT_ATOMS: atom_id res chain seq x y z
N MET A 1 12.46 19.90 25.89
CA MET A 1 11.41 20.62 25.13
C MET A 1 10.33 19.58 24.84
N SER A 2 9.10 19.83 25.26
CA SER A 2 7.99 18.88 25.07
C SER A 2 7.64 18.74 23.59
N ILE A 3 7.44 17.51 23.13
CA ILE A 3 7.17 17.18 21.73
C ILE A 3 5.71 16.78 21.59
N ASP A 4 4.99 17.41 20.65
CA ASP A 4 3.63 17.00 20.31
C ASP A 4 3.63 15.62 19.60
N PRO A 5 3.02 14.57 20.18
CA PRO A 5 2.98 13.24 19.59
C PRO A 5 2.19 13.17 18.26
N THR A 6 1.28 14.10 17.99
CA THR A 6 0.55 14.19 16.71
C THR A 6 1.47 14.57 15.55
N ASN A 7 2.72 14.96 15.81
CA ASN A 7 3.74 15.12 14.77
C ASN A 7 4.24 13.79 14.19
N SER A 8 3.92 12.66 14.80
CA SER A 8 4.28 11.32 14.30
C SER A 8 3.11 10.61 13.61
N ILE A 9 1.89 10.82 14.09
CA ILE A 9 0.70 10.09 13.66
C ILE A 9 -0.25 11.06 12.96
N ALA A 10 -0.65 10.73 11.73
CA ALA A 10 -1.60 11.52 10.96
C ALA A 10 -3.04 11.08 11.27
N GLU A 11 -3.29 9.78 11.30
CA GLU A 11 -4.64 9.23 11.48
C GLU A 11 -4.66 8.07 12.48
N ILE A 12 -5.63 8.11 13.39
CA ILE A 12 -5.99 7.02 14.30
C ILE A 12 -7.44 6.66 14.04
N LEU A 13 -7.71 5.38 13.76
CA LEU A 13 -9.04 4.86 13.43
C LEU A 13 -9.71 5.58 12.25
N GLY A 14 -8.89 6.04 11.29
CA GLY A 14 -9.33 6.80 10.12
C GLY A 14 -9.68 8.26 10.39
N GLU A 15 -9.45 8.76 11.59
CA GLU A 15 -9.67 10.16 11.96
C GLU A 15 -8.36 10.89 12.21
N PRO A 16 -8.33 12.23 12.00
CA PRO A 16 -7.18 13.06 12.32
C PRO A 16 -6.71 12.84 13.76
N ALA A 17 -5.41 12.60 13.93
CA ALA A 17 -4.83 12.42 15.25
C ALA A 17 -4.91 13.73 16.05
N ARG A 18 -5.53 13.66 17.24
CA ARG A 18 -5.64 14.77 18.19
C ARG A 18 -5.29 14.28 19.58
N ILE A 19 -4.66 15.13 20.39
CA ILE A 19 -4.37 14.85 21.79
C ILE A 19 -5.67 14.49 22.52
N GLY A 20 -5.65 13.41 23.31
CA GLY A 20 -6.82 12.88 24.01
C GLY A 20 -7.78 12.08 23.13
N PHE A 21 -7.42 11.73 21.89
CA PHE A 21 -8.24 10.85 21.07
C PHE A 21 -8.30 9.45 21.68
N ASP A 22 -9.50 8.97 21.98
CA ASP A 22 -9.73 7.63 22.52
C ASP A 22 -10.46 6.73 21.52
N PRO A 23 -9.78 5.76 20.88
CA PRO A 23 -10.44 4.79 20.00
C PRO A 23 -11.33 3.79 20.76
N ALA A 24 -11.16 3.62 22.07
CA ALA A 24 -12.02 2.73 22.88
C ALA A 24 -13.45 3.28 22.97
N SER A 25 -13.62 4.61 23.09
CA SER A 25 -14.93 5.28 23.00
C SER A 25 -15.72 4.96 21.71
N LYS A 26 -15.02 4.50 20.66
CA LYS A 26 -15.58 4.07 19.37
C LYS A 26 -15.58 2.56 19.19
N ASN A 27 -15.38 1.79 20.26
CA ASN A 27 -15.23 0.33 20.24
C ASN A 27 -14.15 -0.18 19.27
N TYR A 28 -13.14 0.65 18.98
CA TYR A 28 -12.13 0.39 17.95
C TYR A 28 -12.73 0.04 16.57
N GLN A 29 -13.93 0.52 16.27
CA GLN A 29 -14.66 0.22 15.04
C GLN A 29 -13.96 0.88 13.85
N CYS A 30 -13.42 0.08 12.93
CA CYS A 30 -12.71 0.59 11.77
C CYS A 30 -13.72 1.07 10.71
N PRO A 31 -13.69 2.36 10.30
CA PRO A 31 -14.67 2.91 9.37
C PRO A 31 -14.57 2.28 7.97
N TYR A 32 -13.40 1.75 7.61
CA TYR A 32 -13.13 1.24 6.26
C TYR A 32 -13.57 -0.21 6.04
N ILE A 33 -13.72 -0.99 7.11
CA ILE A 33 -14.11 -2.41 6.99
C ILE A 33 -15.40 -2.75 7.75
N GLY A 34 -16.00 -1.79 8.46
CA GLY A 34 -17.27 -1.99 9.16
C GLY A 34 -17.19 -2.99 10.32
N GLN A 35 -16.00 -3.27 10.85
CA GLN A 35 -15.76 -4.16 11.99
C GLN A 35 -14.63 -3.62 12.87
N THR A 36 -14.40 -4.25 14.03
CA THR A 36 -13.29 -3.92 14.92
C THR A 36 -11.95 -3.93 14.17
N CYS A 37 -11.11 -2.92 14.43
CA CYS A 37 -9.81 -2.79 13.79
C CYS A 37 -8.97 -4.06 14.02
N THR A 38 -8.44 -4.62 12.93
CA THR A 38 -7.65 -5.85 12.96
C THR A 38 -6.16 -5.60 13.19
N LYS A 39 -5.70 -4.34 13.12
CA LYS A 39 -4.30 -3.99 13.35
C LYS A 39 -3.99 -4.16 14.83
N ARG A 40 -2.94 -4.94 15.14
CA ARG A 40 -2.50 -5.23 16.52
C ARG A 40 -1.06 -4.79 16.74
N SER A 41 -0.70 -4.68 18.02
CA SER A 41 0.68 -4.51 18.49
C SER A 41 0.97 -5.63 19.47
N THR A 42 2.20 -6.13 19.53
CA THR A 42 2.61 -7.10 20.55
C THR A 42 2.60 -6.54 21.97
N ALA A 43 2.52 -5.21 22.10
CA ALA A 43 2.51 -4.50 23.38
C ALA A 43 1.11 -4.24 23.94
N SER A 44 0.05 -4.79 23.35
CA SER A 44 -1.33 -4.64 23.85
C SER A 44 -2.23 -5.74 23.31
N GLU A 45 -3.19 -6.19 24.11
CA GLU A 45 -4.25 -7.09 23.65
C GLU A 45 -5.33 -6.33 22.85
N TYR A 46 -5.44 -5.01 23.04
CA TYR A 46 -6.35 -4.14 22.32
C TYR A 46 -5.85 -3.82 20.91
N PRO A 47 -6.77 -3.51 19.97
CA PRO A 47 -6.39 -3.02 18.66
C PRO A 47 -5.46 -1.80 18.72
N TYR A 48 -4.62 -1.68 17.70
CA TYR A 48 -3.64 -0.61 17.51
C TYR A 48 -3.97 0.15 16.20
N PRO A 49 -5.03 0.99 16.19
CA PRO A 49 -5.64 1.54 14.98
C PRO A 49 -4.87 2.73 14.39
N VAL A 50 -3.54 2.69 14.35
CA VAL A 50 -2.73 3.71 13.67
C VAL A 50 -2.78 3.45 12.17
N CYS A 51 -3.50 4.29 11.43
CA CYS A 51 -3.79 4.10 10.00
C CYS A 51 -2.73 4.74 9.10
N THR A 52 -2.28 5.94 9.46
CA THR A 52 -1.42 6.79 8.63
C THR A 52 -0.43 7.54 9.51
N LEU A 53 0.82 7.62 9.07
CA LEU A 53 1.88 8.33 9.77
C LEU A 53 2.32 9.57 9.02
N LYS A 54 2.75 10.59 9.77
CA LYS A 54 3.39 11.75 9.17
C LYS A 54 4.77 11.37 8.68
N LYS A 55 5.12 11.86 7.50
CA LYS A 55 6.49 11.84 6.99
C LYS A 55 7.14 13.16 7.38
N ARG A 56 8.44 13.14 7.69
CA ARG A 56 9.17 14.36 8.08
C ARG A 56 9.06 15.42 6.99
N ASP A 57 9.24 14.99 5.75
CA ASP A 57 9.18 15.83 4.56
C ASP A 57 8.26 15.16 3.54
N GLY A 58 7.16 15.83 3.19
CA GLY A 58 6.18 15.37 2.18
C GLY A 58 4.85 14.89 2.76
N ALA A 59 4.08 14.21 1.92
CA ALA A 59 2.75 13.71 2.25
C ALA A 59 2.80 12.64 3.36
N PRO A 60 1.73 12.51 4.16
CA PRO A 60 1.61 11.41 5.12
C PRO A 60 1.55 10.08 4.36
N VAL A 61 1.96 8.98 5.02
CA VAL A 61 2.01 7.66 4.38
C VAL A 61 1.14 6.68 5.14
N CYS A 62 0.25 5.99 4.41
CA CYS A 62 -0.62 4.99 5.01
C CYS A 62 0.17 3.73 5.40
N VAL A 63 -0.03 3.28 6.65
CA VAL A 63 0.60 2.09 7.25
C VAL A 63 -0.43 0.98 7.51
N CYS A 64 -1.59 1.07 6.87
CA CYS A 64 -2.67 0.11 6.96
C CYS A 64 -3.32 -0.02 5.57
N PRO A 65 -3.31 -1.21 4.94
CA PRO A 65 -3.92 -1.38 3.61
C PRO A 65 -5.44 -1.20 3.65
N LYS A 66 -6.08 -1.44 4.80
CA LYS A 66 -7.51 -1.20 4.96
C LYS A 66 -7.89 0.28 4.77
N ARG A 67 -6.94 1.22 4.83
CA ARG A 67 -7.17 2.64 4.51
C ARG A 67 -7.73 2.83 3.10
N PHE A 68 -7.26 2.05 2.12
CA PHE A 68 -7.72 2.15 0.73
C PHE A 68 -9.16 1.66 0.51
N TYR A 69 -9.82 1.04 1.50
CA TYR A 69 -11.19 0.51 1.32
C TYR A 69 -12.26 1.61 1.23
N GLU A 70 -11.90 2.87 1.45
CA GLU A 70 -12.79 3.99 1.12
C GLU A 70 -12.96 4.18 -0.40
N ILE A 71 -12.07 3.59 -1.19
CA ILE A 71 -12.11 3.66 -2.65
C ILE A 71 -13.12 2.63 -3.14
N ASP A 72 -14.02 3.05 -4.03
CA ASP A 72 -14.88 2.13 -4.77
C ASP A 72 -14.06 1.44 -5.87
N PHE A 73 -13.36 0.36 -5.51
CA PHE A 73 -12.54 -0.38 -6.46
C PHE A 73 -13.35 -0.95 -7.62
N LEU A 74 -14.61 -1.31 -7.41
CA LEU A 74 -15.46 -1.82 -8.47
C LEU A 74 -15.60 -0.74 -9.55
N GLN A 75 -15.96 0.48 -9.15
CA GLN A 75 -16.08 1.60 -10.08
C GLN A 75 -14.73 1.99 -10.70
N GLU A 76 -13.71 2.20 -9.87
CA GLU A 76 -12.40 2.72 -10.30
C GLU A 76 -11.69 1.77 -11.28
N VAL A 77 -11.65 0.48 -10.98
CA VAL A 77 -11.01 -0.52 -11.86
C VAL A 77 -11.81 -0.69 -13.14
N VAL A 78 -13.15 -0.74 -13.05
CA VAL A 78 -13.99 -0.81 -14.26
C VAL A 78 -13.75 0.39 -15.14
N GLN A 79 -13.64 1.60 -14.57
CA GLN A 79 -13.44 2.84 -15.32
C GLN A 79 -12.03 2.92 -15.93
N HIS A 80 -10.99 2.61 -15.16
CA HIS A 80 -9.62 2.98 -15.50
C HIS A 80 -8.71 1.82 -15.92
N ALA A 81 -9.01 0.58 -15.51
CA ALA A 81 -8.11 -0.57 -15.71
C ALA A 81 -8.74 -1.73 -16.49
N TRP A 82 -10.05 -1.74 -16.70
CA TRP A 82 -10.72 -2.81 -17.44
C TRP A 82 -10.31 -2.83 -18.91
N PRO A 83 -9.79 -3.97 -19.43
CA PRO A 83 -9.35 -4.06 -20.80
C PRO A 83 -10.52 -4.18 -21.78
N GLY A 84 -10.44 -3.47 -22.91
CA GLY A 84 -11.41 -3.59 -24.00
C GLY A 84 -12.82 -3.11 -23.63
N GLN A 85 -13.83 -3.89 -23.98
CA GLN A 85 -15.23 -3.55 -23.71
C GLN A 85 -15.51 -3.62 -22.21
N LYS A 86 -16.21 -2.61 -21.68
CA LYS A 86 -16.64 -2.55 -20.28
C LYS A 86 -17.53 -3.76 -19.93
N PRO A 87 -17.45 -4.25 -18.69
CA PRO A 87 -18.20 -5.43 -18.26
C PRO A 87 -19.70 -5.15 -18.23
N VAL A 88 -20.51 -6.19 -18.47
CA VAL A 88 -21.98 -6.10 -18.47
C VAL A 88 -22.53 -6.12 -17.04
N ASN A 89 -22.00 -6.99 -16.19
CA ASN A 89 -22.44 -7.17 -14.80
C ASN A 89 -21.22 -7.39 -13.90
N PRO A 90 -20.45 -6.32 -13.61
CA PRO A 90 -19.26 -6.42 -12.80
C PRO A 90 -19.61 -6.68 -11.33
N ARG A 91 -18.92 -7.63 -10.71
CA ARG A 91 -19.04 -7.98 -9.30
C ARG A 91 -17.68 -8.02 -8.64
N ILE A 92 -17.63 -7.66 -7.37
CA ILE A 92 -16.43 -7.72 -6.55
C ILE A 92 -16.50 -8.87 -5.56
N ALA A 93 -15.49 -9.73 -5.56
CA ALA A 93 -15.25 -10.76 -4.54
C ALA A 93 -14.07 -10.34 -3.66
N ARG A 94 -14.11 -10.68 -2.37
CA ARG A 94 -13.09 -10.31 -1.37
C ARG A 94 -12.33 -11.56 -0.94
N GLU A 95 -11.02 -11.42 -0.69
CA GLU A 95 -10.15 -12.44 -0.08
C GLU A 95 -10.25 -13.81 -0.81
N VAL A 96 -10.01 -13.79 -2.13
CA VAL A 96 -10.08 -14.99 -2.96
C VAL A 96 -8.76 -15.75 -2.86
N GLN A 97 -8.83 -16.98 -2.36
CA GLN A 97 -7.68 -17.86 -2.19
C GLN A 97 -7.66 -18.98 -3.23
N MET A 98 -6.48 -19.26 -3.79
CA MET A 98 -6.23 -20.41 -4.65
C MET A 98 -4.89 -21.06 -4.29
N LYS A 99 -4.84 -22.39 -4.31
CA LYS A 99 -3.61 -23.15 -4.10
C LYS A 99 -2.56 -22.73 -5.14
N ASP A 100 -1.29 -22.64 -4.71
CA ASP A 100 -0.11 -22.26 -5.52
C ASP A 100 -0.09 -20.81 -6.05
N PHE A 101 -1.24 -20.16 -6.21
CA PHE A 101 -1.37 -18.73 -6.53
C PHE A 101 -1.33 -17.83 -5.28
N GLY A 102 -1.87 -18.32 -4.16
CA GLY A 102 -2.00 -17.57 -2.91
C GLY A 102 -3.36 -16.87 -2.77
N ASN A 103 -3.39 -15.81 -1.97
CA ASN A 103 -4.59 -15.00 -1.73
C ASN A 103 -4.53 -13.70 -2.53
N VAL A 104 -5.67 -13.21 -3.01
CA VAL A 104 -5.82 -11.84 -3.52
C VAL A 104 -6.84 -11.04 -2.72
N ASP A 105 -6.57 -9.75 -2.50
CA ASP A 105 -7.44 -8.90 -1.68
C ASP A 105 -8.83 -8.79 -2.28
N PHE A 106 -8.91 -8.54 -3.60
CA PHE A 106 -10.17 -8.54 -4.33
C PHE A 106 -10.04 -9.12 -5.74
N VAL A 107 -11.17 -9.54 -6.27
CA VAL A 107 -11.33 -9.86 -7.69
C VAL A 107 -12.56 -9.12 -8.21
N ILE A 108 -12.40 -8.41 -9.31
CA ILE A 108 -13.51 -7.77 -10.03
C ILE A 108 -13.77 -8.59 -11.28
N ALA A 109 -14.95 -9.20 -11.37
CA ALA A 109 -15.31 -10.17 -12.40
C ALA A 109 -16.57 -9.74 -13.14
N ASP A 110 -16.60 -9.92 -14.46
CA ASP A 110 -17.81 -9.78 -15.26
C ASP A 110 -18.60 -11.08 -15.22
N THR A 111 -19.87 -10.96 -14.84
CA THR A 111 -20.77 -12.10 -14.62
C THR A 111 -22.09 -11.90 -15.35
N ALA A 112 -22.06 -11.94 -16.69
CA ALA A 112 -23.21 -11.58 -17.53
C ALA A 112 -24.53 -12.30 -17.13
N ASP A 113 -24.46 -13.56 -16.69
CA ASP A 113 -25.60 -14.36 -16.23
C ASP A 113 -25.64 -14.57 -14.69
N GLY A 114 -24.71 -13.94 -13.97
CA GLY A 114 -24.54 -14.08 -12.53
C GLY A 114 -23.97 -15.42 -12.05
N LYS A 115 -23.57 -16.32 -12.95
CA LYS A 115 -23.03 -17.66 -12.64
C LYS A 115 -21.65 -17.89 -13.24
N ASN A 116 -21.44 -17.52 -14.51
CA ASN A 116 -20.20 -17.73 -15.23
C ASN A 116 -19.31 -16.48 -15.16
N ILE A 117 -18.01 -16.71 -14.98
CA ILE A 117 -17.00 -15.64 -15.02
C ILE A 117 -16.51 -15.49 -16.46
N GLY A 118 -16.78 -14.34 -17.07
CA GLY A 118 -16.29 -14.04 -18.43
C GLY A 118 -14.84 -13.54 -18.42
N GLN A 119 -14.64 -12.36 -17.84
CA GLN A 119 -13.33 -11.74 -17.65
C GLN A 119 -13.23 -11.26 -16.20
N PHE A 120 -12.02 -11.20 -15.65
CA PHE A 120 -11.80 -10.69 -14.30
C PHE A 120 -10.47 -9.96 -14.19
N LEU A 121 -10.31 -9.14 -13.14
CA LEU A 121 -9.05 -8.52 -12.74
C LEU A 121 -8.87 -8.76 -11.24
N SER A 122 -7.67 -9.15 -10.84
CA SER A 122 -7.33 -9.19 -9.41
C SER A 122 -6.90 -7.81 -8.95
N VAL A 123 -7.19 -7.45 -7.69
CA VAL A 123 -6.76 -6.20 -7.07
C VAL A 123 -5.96 -6.52 -5.81
N GLU A 124 -4.76 -5.96 -5.71
CA GLU A 124 -3.85 -6.10 -4.57
C GLU A 124 -3.58 -4.76 -3.93
N LEU A 125 -3.77 -4.66 -2.62
CA LEU A 125 -3.48 -3.47 -1.86
C LEU A 125 -2.13 -3.57 -1.17
N GLN A 126 -1.33 -2.51 -1.20
CA GLN A 126 -0.11 -2.45 -0.40
C GLN A 126 0.05 -1.10 0.31
N ALA A 127 0.16 -1.17 1.63
CA ALA A 127 0.57 -0.05 2.49
C ALA A 127 2.03 -0.22 2.95
N ILE A 128 2.60 0.78 3.63
CA ILE A 128 4.00 0.73 4.08
C ILE A 128 4.13 0.07 5.47
N ASP A 129 5.15 -0.76 5.65
CA ASP A 129 5.59 -1.23 6.97
C ASP A 129 6.50 -0.16 7.60
N ILE A 130 6.66 -0.17 8.93
CA ILE A 130 7.60 0.72 9.62
C ILE A 130 8.76 -0.04 10.26
N THR A 131 9.87 0.65 10.45
CA THR A 131 10.93 0.28 11.40
C THR A 131 10.80 1.13 12.66
N GLY A 132 11.31 0.63 13.78
CA GLY A 132 11.13 1.29 15.08
C GLY A 132 9.69 1.18 15.58
N SER A 133 9.20 2.21 16.27
CA SER A 133 7.85 2.22 16.83
C SER A 133 7.33 3.65 16.98
N VAL A 134 6.01 3.80 16.80
CA VAL A 134 5.25 5.03 17.10
C VAL A 134 4.32 4.86 18.30
N ARG A 135 4.53 3.79 19.06
CA ARG A 135 3.66 3.41 20.18
C ARG A 135 3.69 4.44 21.31
N ASP A 136 4.84 5.02 21.58
CA ASP A 136 5.00 6.12 22.53
C ASP A 136 4.12 7.33 22.16
N ALA A 137 4.14 7.72 20.88
CA ALA A 137 3.28 8.79 20.39
C ALA A 137 1.80 8.42 20.49
N TYR A 138 1.44 7.17 20.16
CA TYR A 138 0.06 6.70 20.30
C TYR A 138 -0.40 6.72 21.75
N ASP A 139 0.36 6.16 22.68
CA ASP A 139 0.01 6.11 24.11
C ASP A 139 -0.06 7.53 24.71
N ALA A 140 0.85 8.42 24.33
CA ALA A 140 0.80 9.82 24.76
C ALA A 140 -0.45 10.56 24.23
N ILE A 141 -0.84 10.30 22.97
CA ILE A 141 -2.11 10.81 22.42
C ILE A 141 -3.28 10.31 23.26
N LEU A 142 -3.38 9.02 23.56
CA LEU A 142 -4.47 8.47 24.37
C LEU A 142 -4.52 9.10 25.77
N ALA A 143 -3.35 9.30 26.39
CA ALA A 143 -3.22 9.87 27.73
C ALA A 143 -3.43 11.39 27.77
N GLY A 144 -3.54 12.07 26.62
CA GLY A 144 -3.63 13.53 26.57
C GLY A 144 -2.31 14.23 26.92
N GLN A 145 -1.17 13.58 26.69
CA GLN A 145 0.15 14.02 27.16
C GLN A 145 1.08 14.41 26.01
N MET A 146 2.03 15.30 26.31
CA MET A 146 3.17 15.59 25.45
C MET A 146 4.29 14.58 25.72
N LEU A 147 5.18 14.38 24.74
CA LEU A 147 6.36 13.52 24.88
C LEU A 147 7.57 14.31 25.40
N ASP A 148 8.31 13.74 26.34
CA ASP A 148 9.62 14.26 26.74
C ASP A 148 10.72 13.90 25.73
N THR A 149 10.59 12.70 25.14
CA THR A 149 11.49 12.19 24.10
C THR A 149 10.67 11.47 23.04
N LYS A 150 11.12 11.53 21.79
CA LYS A 150 10.47 10.85 20.66
C LYS A 150 11.27 9.61 20.29
N LYS A 151 10.63 8.43 20.30
CA LYS A 151 11.22 7.24 19.68
C LYS A 151 11.28 7.43 18.17
N SER A 152 12.36 6.94 17.59
CA SER A 152 12.54 6.98 16.14
C SER A 152 11.70 5.90 15.47
N TYR A 153 11.08 6.27 14.35
CA TYR A 153 10.49 5.34 13.39
C TYR A 153 10.94 5.74 11.98
N GLY A 154 10.94 4.75 11.09
CA GLY A 154 11.18 4.95 9.68
C GLY A 154 10.17 4.15 8.85
N PHE A 155 9.98 4.55 7.60
CA PHE A 155 9.20 3.78 6.66
C PHE A 155 10.09 2.71 6.02
N ASN A 156 9.64 1.45 6.04
CA ASN A 156 10.43 0.30 5.61
C ASN A 156 10.28 0.04 4.10
N TRP A 157 10.59 1.08 3.31
CA TRP A 157 10.44 1.10 1.85
C TRP A 157 11.07 -0.10 1.17
N LYS A 158 12.34 -0.40 1.51
CA LYS A 158 13.07 -1.48 0.85
C LYS A 158 12.48 -2.86 1.13
N ASN A 159 11.97 -3.09 2.35
CA ASN A 159 11.34 -4.36 2.69
C ASN A 159 10.01 -4.55 1.95
N VAL A 160 9.16 -3.52 1.97
CA VAL A 160 7.88 -3.56 1.25
C VAL A 160 8.09 -3.71 -0.24
N TYR A 161 9.01 -2.96 -0.83
CA TYR A 161 9.41 -3.10 -2.23
C TYR A 161 9.79 -4.54 -2.56
N LYS A 162 10.70 -5.16 -1.81
CA LYS A 162 11.18 -6.53 -2.09
C LYS A 162 10.05 -7.55 -2.07
N ARG A 163 9.17 -7.46 -1.06
CA ARG A 163 8.05 -8.40 -0.90
C ARG A 163 6.99 -8.18 -1.98
N TYR A 164 6.57 -6.93 -2.15
CA TYR A 164 5.45 -6.58 -3.02
C TYR A 164 5.79 -6.77 -4.50
N ILE A 165 6.98 -6.36 -4.94
CA ILE A 165 7.39 -6.53 -6.33
C ILE A 165 7.50 -8.01 -6.71
N ASN A 166 8.05 -8.84 -5.83
CA ASN A 166 8.09 -10.29 -6.07
C ASN A 166 6.67 -10.89 -6.20
N GLN A 167 5.74 -10.45 -5.36
CA GLN A 167 4.34 -10.87 -5.43
C GLN A 167 3.69 -10.44 -6.75
N LEU A 168 3.91 -9.19 -7.20
CA LEU A 168 3.39 -8.68 -8.47
C LEU A 168 3.99 -9.40 -9.67
N ILE A 169 5.29 -9.70 -9.67
CA ILE A 169 5.93 -10.48 -10.74
C ILE A 169 5.30 -11.87 -10.84
N SER A 170 5.18 -12.58 -9.72
CA SER A 170 4.61 -13.93 -9.68
C SER A 170 3.14 -13.95 -10.10
N LYS A 171 2.31 -13.06 -9.54
CA LYS A 171 0.89 -13.00 -9.91
C LYS A 171 0.68 -12.48 -11.33
N GLY A 172 1.46 -11.49 -11.77
CA GLY A 172 1.45 -10.99 -13.15
C GLY A 172 1.80 -12.06 -14.18
N TYR A 173 2.69 -13.00 -13.84
CA TYR A 173 2.95 -14.18 -14.66
C TYR A 173 1.70 -15.05 -14.83
N TYR A 174 0.96 -15.37 -13.76
CA TYR A 174 -0.27 -16.14 -13.88
C TYR A 174 -1.34 -15.38 -14.68
N HIS A 175 -1.52 -14.09 -14.42
CA HIS A 175 -2.48 -13.26 -15.14
C HIS A 175 -2.18 -13.16 -16.64
N HIS A 176 -0.89 -13.13 -17.02
CA HIS A 176 -0.49 -13.25 -18.42
C HIS A 176 -1.01 -14.54 -19.07
N HIS A 177 -0.83 -15.69 -18.43
CA HIS A 177 -1.26 -16.98 -18.95
C HIS A 177 -2.78 -17.12 -19.01
N TRP A 178 -3.48 -16.47 -18.07
CA TRP A 178 -4.94 -16.45 -18.03
C TRP A 178 -5.59 -15.40 -18.96
N GLY A 179 -4.80 -14.52 -19.60
CA GLY A 179 -5.34 -13.45 -20.43
C GLY A 179 -6.08 -12.35 -19.64
N THR A 180 -5.70 -12.16 -18.38
CA THR A 180 -6.24 -11.16 -17.44
C THR A 180 -5.12 -10.24 -16.94
N LYS A 181 -5.41 -9.30 -16.04
CA LYS A 181 -4.49 -8.35 -15.44
C LYS A 181 -4.65 -8.31 -13.93
N ILE A 182 -3.56 -7.99 -13.23
CA ILE A 182 -3.58 -7.66 -11.82
C ILE A 182 -3.40 -6.16 -11.63
N VAL A 183 -4.23 -5.57 -10.76
CA VAL A 183 -4.21 -4.16 -10.40
C VAL A 183 -3.55 -3.99 -9.03
N ALA A 184 -2.41 -3.34 -9.00
CA ALA A 184 -1.68 -2.94 -7.81
C ALA A 184 -2.18 -1.56 -7.34
N VAL A 185 -2.91 -1.51 -6.23
CA VAL A 185 -3.38 -0.27 -5.61
C VAL A 185 -2.44 0.11 -4.47
N ILE A 186 -1.79 1.25 -4.64
CA ILE A 186 -0.79 1.75 -3.70
C ILE A 186 -0.84 3.27 -3.61
N GLN A 187 -0.25 3.80 -2.55
CA GLN A 187 -0.04 5.24 -2.45
C GLN A 187 1.05 5.69 -3.44
N ASP A 188 0.92 6.89 -3.99
CA ASP A 188 1.89 7.53 -4.89
C ASP A 188 3.33 7.52 -4.34
N GLU A 189 3.53 7.75 -3.05
CA GLU A 189 4.83 7.64 -2.38
C GLU A 189 5.48 6.25 -2.56
N VAL A 190 4.69 5.17 -2.43
CA VAL A 190 5.16 3.79 -2.62
C VAL A 190 5.45 3.54 -4.10
N TYR A 191 4.58 4.03 -4.99
CA TYR A 191 4.74 3.89 -6.43
C TYR A 191 5.99 4.60 -6.95
N ASN A 192 6.22 5.83 -6.51
CA ASN A 192 7.40 6.62 -6.84
C ASN A 192 8.68 5.93 -6.33
N TYR A 193 8.64 5.34 -5.13
CA TYR A 193 9.75 4.53 -4.63
C TYR A 193 10.04 3.32 -5.53
N VAL A 194 9.00 2.60 -5.99
CA VAL A 194 9.15 1.46 -6.91
C VAL A 194 9.80 1.89 -8.23
N CYS A 195 9.34 2.99 -8.84
CA CYS A 195 9.89 3.50 -10.09
C CYS A 195 11.33 4.01 -9.94
N ASN A 196 11.68 4.55 -8.77
CA ASN A 196 13.05 5.01 -8.50
C ASN A 196 14.01 3.85 -8.20
N ASP A 197 13.55 2.78 -7.55
CA ASP A 197 14.40 1.62 -7.24
C ASP A 197 14.57 0.70 -8.46
N ALA A 198 13.58 0.61 -9.35
CA ALA A 198 13.63 -0.21 -10.58
C ALA A 198 13.25 0.60 -11.82
N ASP A 199 14.15 0.61 -12.81
CA ASP A 199 13.87 1.14 -14.13
C ASP A 199 13.26 0.05 -15.02
N PHE A 200 11.93 0.04 -15.09
CA PHE A 200 11.16 -0.84 -15.96
C PHE A 200 10.26 -0.04 -16.89
N MET A 201 9.97 -0.60 -18.06
CA MET A 201 9.03 0.00 -19.01
C MET A 201 7.65 0.16 -18.35
N ARG A 202 7.06 1.34 -18.49
CA ARG A 202 5.69 1.66 -18.08
C ARG A 202 4.94 2.32 -19.24
N THR A 203 3.63 2.13 -19.30
CA THR A 203 2.77 2.73 -20.33
C THR A 203 1.43 3.15 -19.75
N ALA A 204 0.88 4.28 -20.21
CA ALA A 204 -0.50 4.65 -19.91
C ALA A 204 -1.52 3.86 -20.74
N ASP A 205 -1.09 3.23 -21.85
CA ASP A 205 -1.95 2.32 -22.61
C ASP A 205 -2.06 0.96 -21.90
N ILE A 206 -2.97 0.90 -20.94
CA ILE A 206 -3.27 -0.31 -20.18
C ILE A 206 -4.06 -1.35 -20.99
N SER A 207 -4.51 -1.01 -22.21
CA SER A 207 -5.23 -1.96 -23.08
C SER A 207 -4.29 -2.93 -23.81
N SER A 208 -3.01 -2.55 -23.95
CA SER A 208 -1.99 -3.36 -24.62
C SER A 208 -1.91 -4.79 -24.09
N GLN A 209 -1.72 -5.75 -25.00
CA GLN A 209 -1.48 -7.17 -24.66
C GLN A 209 -0.17 -7.37 -23.90
N ASN A 210 0.76 -6.41 -23.98
CA ASN A 210 2.01 -6.41 -23.24
C ASN A 210 1.86 -5.86 -21.81
N VAL A 211 0.64 -5.66 -21.32
CA VAL A 211 0.36 -5.22 -19.94
C VAL A 211 -0.42 -6.31 -19.21
N ASN A 212 0.14 -6.83 -18.12
CA ASN A 212 -0.52 -7.76 -17.20
C ASN A 212 -0.46 -7.31 -15.73
N ILE A 213 0.31 -6.26 -15.42
CA ILE A 213 0.32 -5.57 -14.14
C ILE A 213 -0.07 -4.12 -14.40
N ILE A 214 -1.06 -3.61 -13.69
CA ILE A 214 -1.49 -2.21 -13.74
C ILE A 214 -1.27 -1.61 -12.36
N PHE A 215 -0.52 -0.52 -12.26
CA PHE A 215 -0.42 0.29 -11.06
C PHE A 215 -1.50 1.36 -11.09
N MET A 216 -2.36 1.38 -10.07
CA MET A 216 -3.24 2.50 -9.76
C MET A 216 -2.69 3.18 -8.50
N SER A 217 -1.99 4.30 -8.69
CA SER A 217 -1.44 5.07 -7.57
C SER A 217 -2.43 6.11 -7.09
N TYR A 218 -2.51 6.30 -5.78
CA TYR A 218 -3.38 7.30 -5.16
C TYR A 218 -2.56 8.30 -4.35
N ARG A 219 -2.82 9.59 -4.57
CA ARG A 219 -2.30 10.67 -3.76
C ARG A 219 -3.22 10.92 -2.59
N PHE A 220 -2.66 11.15 -1.41
CA PHE A 220 -3.44 11.47 -0.21
C PHE A 220 -3.53 12.99 -0.10
N GLU A 221 -4.66 13.53 -0.53
CA GLU A 221 -4.94 14.97 -0.51
C GLU A 221 -5.63 15.37 0.80
N ASP A 222 -5.32 16.55 1.32
CA ASP A 222 -5.99 17.09 2.50
C ASP A 222 -7.47 17.34 2.20
N ASN A 223 -8.36 16.84 3.06
CA ASN A 223 -9.80 16.97 2.89
C ASN A 223 -10.39 18.27 3.50
N GLY A 224 -9.54 19.16 4.03
CA GLY A 224 -9.93 20.42 4.66
C GLY A 224 -10.43 20.29 6.11
N ALA A 225 -10.54 19.06 6.63
CA ALA A 225 -10.94 18.75 8.01
C ALA A 225 -9.79 18.13 8.83
N GLY A 226 -8.55 18.26 8.35
CA GLY A 226 -7.35 17.70 8.97
C GLY A 226 -7.15 16.21 8.68
N GLY A 227 -7.99 15.61 7.83
CA GLY A 227 -7.84 14.23 7.35
C GLY A 227 -7.42 14.19 5.89
N TYR A 228 -7.27 12.98 5.36
CA TYR A 228 -6.84 12.80 3.97
C TYR A 228 -7.90 12.05 3.16
N LYS A 229 -7.88 12.25 1.84
CA LYS A 229 -8.67 11.47 0.88
C LYS A 229 -7.73 10.95 -0.21
N PRO A 230 -7.80 9.66 -0.57
CA PRO A 230 -7.08 9.13 -1.71
C PRO A 230 -7.75 9.66 -2.98
N VAL A 231 -6.93 10.22 -3.85
CA VAL A 231 -7.31 10.70 -5.17
C VAL A 231 -6.45 9.96 -6.17
N LEU A 232 -7.06 9.38 -7.20
CA LEU A 232 -6.33 8.66 -8.24
C LEU A 232 -5.31 9.60 -8.90
N ASP A 233 -4.05 9.20 -8.90
CA ASP A 233 -2.91 9.99 -9.42
C ASP A 233 -2.44 9.46 -10.77
N LYS A 234 -2.12 8.16 -10.87
CA LYS A 234 -1.66 7.54 -12.12
C LYS A 234 -2.26 6.17 -12.31
N VAL A 235 -2.40 5.82 -13.59
CA VAL A 235 -2.77 4.48 -14.07
C VAL A 235 -1.75 4.08 -15.12
N GLU A 236 -0.80 3.24 -14.73
CA GLU A 236 0.30 2.82 -15.62
C GLU A 236 0.45 1.30 -15.61
N GLY A 237 0.59 0.73 -16.80
CA GLY A 237 0.76 -0.70 -17.03
C GLY A 237 2.21 -1.10 -17.26
N THR A 238 2.53 -2.35 -16.94
CA THR A 238 3.76 -3.03 -17.36
C THR A 238 3.53 -4.53 -17.57
N HIS A 239 4.55 -5.19 -18.10
CA HIS A 239 4.63 -6.64 -18.17
C HIS A 239 5.42 -7.18 -16.98
N HIS A 240 4.99 -8.30 -16.39
CA HIS A 240 5.70 -8.94 -15.28
C HIS A 240 7.18 -9.21 -15.59
N SER A 241 7.52 -9.58 -16.83
CA SER A 241 8.91 -9.81 -17.24
C SER A 241 9.75 -8.52 -17.28
N ASN A 242 9.16 -7.37 -17.64
CA ASN A 242 9.87 -6.09 -17.60
C ASN A 242 10.21 -5.73 -16.15
N LEU A 243 9.24 -5.92 -15.25
CA LEU A 243 9.45 -5.69 -13.83
C LEU A 243 10.48 -6.67 -13.23
N GLN A 244 10.44 -7.94 -13.62
CA GLN A 244 11.42 -8.96 -13.22
C GLN A 244 12.83 -8.60 -13.70
N ASN A 245 12.98 -8.23 -14.97
CA ASN A 245 14.26 -7.86 -15.55
C ASN A 245 14.85 -6.63 -14.84
N ALA A 246 14.04 -5.62 -14.54
CA ALA A 246 14.48 -4.43 -13.81
C ALA A 246 14.93 -4.74 -12.37
N VAL A 247 14.39 -5.79 -11.75
CA VAL A 247 14.85 -6.25 -10.42
C VAL A 247 16.17 -6.99 -10.50
N LEU A 248 16.36 -7.84 -11.52
CA LEU A 248 17.53 -8.71 -11.69
C LEU A 248 18.75 -7.98 -12.28
N TYR A 249 18.54 -7.12 -13.27
CA TYR A 249 19.61 -6.48 -14.06
C TYR A 249 19.92 -5.05 -13.60
N LYS A 250 20.06 -4.85 -12.28
CA LYS A 250 20.51 -3.56 -11.74
C LYS A 250 22.01 -3.40 -11.90
N SER A 251 22.47 -2.18 -12.19
CA SER A 251 23.90 -1.87 -12.20
C SER A 251 24.50 -2.19 -10.83
N ALA A 252 25.57 -3.00 -10.82
CA ALA A 252 26.26 -3.33 -9.59
C ALA A 252 26.93 -2.07 -8.99
N PRO A 253 26.82 -1.85 -7.67
CA PRO A 253 27.56 -0.77 -7.02
C PRO A 253 29.07 -1.01 -7.11
N SER A 254 29.87 0.05 -6.99
CA SER A 254 31.32 -0.03 -7.13
C SER A 254 31.95 -0.96 -6.10
N ARG A 255 32.65 -2.00 -6.59
CA ARG A 255 33.44 -2.91 -5.74
C ARG A 255 34.46 -2.13 -4.91
N ALA A 256 35.10 -1.12 -5.49
CA ALA A 256 36.12 -0.32 -4.81
C ALA A 256 35.52 0.49 -3.64
N GLU A 257 34.33 1.07 -3.83
CA GLU A 257 33.64 1.78 -2.75
C GLU A 257 33.24 0.83 -1.63
N PHE A 258 32.76 -0.37 -1.96
CA PHE A 258 32.42 -1.37 -0.97
C PHE A 258 33.65 -1.86 -0.20
N CYS A 259 34.78 -2.10 -0.87
CA CYS A 259 36.05 -2.41 -0.20
C CYS A 259 36.49 -1.30 0.77
N LYS A 260 36.33 -0.02 0.40
CA LYS A 260 36.61 1.11 1.32
C LYS A 260 35.71 1.08 2.56
N LYS A 261 34.41 0.78 2.40
CA LYS A 261 33.47 0.65 3.52
C LYS A 261 33.83 -0.52 4.44
N ILE A 262 34.26 -1.66 3.87
CA ILE A 262 34.74 -2.83 4.64
C ILE A 262 35.97 -2.45 5.46
N ALA A 263 36.99 -1.83 4.84
CA ALA A 263 38.20 -1.42 5.54
C ALA A 263 37.88 -0.47 6.71
N ALA A 264 37.02 0.53 6.48
CA ALA A 264 36.59 1.44 7.52
C ALA A 264 35.79 0.79 8.66
N ALA A 265 35.09 -0.32 8.40
CA ALA A 265 34.35 -1.05 9.42
C ALA A 265 35.27 -1.97 10.26
N LEU A 266 36.30 -2.55 9.64
CA LEU A 266 37.30 -3.39 10.33
C LEU A 266 38.26 -2.60 11.22
N SER A 267 38.40 -1.29 11.00
CA SER A 267 39.24 -0.40 11.81
C SER A 267 38.51 0.24 13.00
N ARG A 268 37.26 -0.13 13.27
CA ARG A 268 36.48 0.31 14.46
C ARG A 268 36.53 -0.76 15.54
#